data_AF-A0AAD7P1U7-F1
#
_entry.id   AF-A0AAD7P1U7-F1
#
_cell.length_a   1.000
_cell.length_b   1.000
_cell.length_c   1.000
_cell.angle_alpha   90.00
_cell.angle_beta   90.00
_cell.angle_gamma   90.00
#
_symmetry.space_group_name_H-M   'P 1'
#
loop_
_entity.id
_entity.type
_entity.pdbx_description
1 polymer ?
#
loop_
_entity_poly.entity_id
_entity_poly.type
_entity_poly.pdbx_seq_one_letter_code
_entity_poly.pdbx_strand_id
1 'polypeptide(L)'
;MVHELLGIQNGRVDLSLVPDIRAELSEITLTTSTDPFFQTHFLDTFGDLGTSLKDYEAYQSRSLAQSPSSINSISDMKRFVEEYPEFRKLGGNVSKHVALVGELSRLVSRDKLLEVGEVEQGLATSAGAELRSVQAFIANPGVPPWNKLRLVILYALRYQKTQTGNIASLINLLLSNGVSREDARLVYVFLNIAGADQRQDDLFSTESLFAKGRSALKGLKGVENVYTQHRPHLSQTLENLFKGRLREASYPFVESPGPNASLQRPQDVIIFMIGGTTYEEARTVTLFNQDPVAASNGGIPTGAGTRLLLGGTCVHNSSSYVEMVRAAAASFTAGIRDGVVNLIGKVKQGVDRILASLLLLASILFYCSDYVVRARKYCPPIRTFTS
;
A
#
# COMPACT_ATOMS: atom_id res chain seq x y z
N MET A 1 -2.41 5.46 4.05
CA MET A 1 -3.87 5.75 3.99
C MET A 1 -4.18 6.97 3.14
N VAL A 2 -3.60 8.16 3.40
CA VAL A 2 -3.85 9.36 2.58
C VAL A 2 -3.66 9.10 1.08
N HIS A 3 -2.49 8.57 0.68
CA HIS A 3 -2.23 8.26 -0.72
C HIS A 3 -3.18 7.21 -1.32
N GLU A 4 -3.69 6.30 -0.49
CA GLU A 4 -4.61 5.26 -0.93
C GLU A 4 -6.00 5.81 -1.25
N LEU A 5 -6.52 6.71 -0.41
CA LEU A 5 -7.90 7.20 -0.51
C LEU A 5 -8.05 8.54 -1.23
N LEU A 6 -7.06 9.42 -1.11
CA LEU A 6 -7.09 10.79 -1.64
C LEU A 6 -5.99 11.04 -2.68
N GLY A 7 -4.97 10.19 -2.71
CA GLY A 7 -3.79 10.40 -3.54
C GLY A 7 -2.84 11.43 -2.94
N ILE A 8 -1.56 11.28 -3.26
CA ILE A 8 -0.52 12.27 -2.96
C ILE A 8 0.24 12.45 -4.26
N GLN A 9 0.28 13.68 -4.78
CA GLN A 9 0.99 14.02 -6.01
C GLN A 9 2.00 15.13 -5.70
N ASN A 10 3.29 14.82 -5.78
CA ASN A 10 4.36 15.77 -5.48
C ASN A 10 4.20 16.46 -4.11
N GLY A 11 3.80 15.69 -3.09
CA GLY A 11 3.54 16.20 -1.74
C GLY A 11 2.22 16.94 -1.56
N ARG A 12 1.37 17.04 -2.59
CA ARG A 12 0.06 17.71 -2.53
C ARG A 12 -1.09 16.73 -2.56
N VAL A 13 -2.19 17.11 -1.91
CA VAL A 13 -3.45 16.35 -1.85
C VAL A 13 -4.57 17.30 -2.23
N ASP A 14 -5.38 16.87 -3.20
CA ASP A 14 -6.57 17.59 -3.64
C ASP A 14 -7.77 17.18 -2.77
N LEU A 15 -8.38 18.16 -2.12
CA LEU A 15 -9.58 18.02 -1.31
C LEU A 15 -10.77 18.78 -1.91
N SER A 16 -10.67 19.27 -3.16
CA SER A 16 -11.73 20.05 -3.80
C SER A 16 -13.07 19.32 -3.92
N LEU A 17 -13.05 17.98 -3.95
CA LEU A 17 -14.24 17.12 -4.01
C LEU A 17 -14.78 16.75 -2.62
N VAL A 18 -14.14 17.21 -1.53
CA VAL A 18 -14.57 16.94 -0.17
C VAL A 18 -15.80 17.82 0.16
N PRO A 19 -16.90 17.25 0.67
CA PRO A 19 -18.08 18.01 1.03
C PRO A 19 -17.76 19.11 2.06
N ASP A 20 -18.29 20.31 1.82
CA ASP A 20 -18.14 21.48 2.69
C ASP A 20 -16.68 21.87 2.96
N ILE A 21 -15.76 21.54 2.04
CA ILE A 21 -14.35 21.95 2.16
C ILE A 21 -14.22 23.46 1.97
N ARG A 22 -13.39 24.08 2.80
CA ARG A 22 -13.05 25.49 2.65
C ARG A 22 -12.13 25.68 1.43
N ALA A 23 -12.31 26.78 0.70
CA ALA A 23 -11.51 27.09 -0.48
C ALA A 23 -10.00 27.06 -0.21
N GLU A 24 -9.57 27.55 0.97
CA GLU A 24 -8.18 27.54 1.44
C GLU A 24 -7.60 26.15 1.72
N LEU A 25 -8.44 25.13 1.85
CA LEU A 25 -8.06 23.73 2.07
C LEU A 25 -8.34 22.85 0.85
N SER A 26 -8.72 23.44 -0.29
CA SER A 26 -8.99 22.70 -1.52
C SER A 26 -7.76 21.93 -2.03
N GLU A 27 -6.56 22.45 -1.77
CA GLU A 27 -5.30 21.73 -1.96
C GLU A 27 -4.45 21.89 -0.70
N ILE A 28 -3.91 20.78 -0.20
CA ILE A 28 -3.04 20.79 0.98
C ILE A 28 -1.69 20.16 0.68
N THR A 29 -0.64 20.63 1.36
CA THR A 29 0.72 20.07 1.24
C THR A 29 1.07 19.24 2.48
N LEU A 30 1.59 18.03 2.22
CA LEU A 30 2.09 17.07 3.21
C LEU A 30 3.58 16.83 2.95
N THR A 31 4.43 17.42 3.80
CA THR A 31 5.89 17.28 3.69
C THR A 31 6.48 17.27 5.09
N THR A 32 7.29 16.26 5.39
CA THR A 32 7.85 16.05 6.74
C THR A 32 8.83 17.15 7.15
N SER A 33 9.49 17.82 6.22
CA SER A 33 10.46 18.89 6.53
C SER A 33 9.81 20.21 6.97
N THR A 34 8.55 20.44 6.61
CA THR A 34 7.84 21.71 6.87
C THR A 34 6.62 21.54 7.77
N ASP A 35 6.28 20.31 8.16
CA ASP A 35 5.10 19.97 8.94
C ASP A 35 5.47 19.03 10.10
N PRO A 36 5.72 19.57 11.30
CA PRO A 36 6.12 18.78 12.48
C PRO A 36 5.06 17.76 12.91
N PHE A 37 3.78 18.08 12.75
CA PHE A 37 2.70 17.15 13.06
C PHE A 37 2.74 15.96 12.11
N PHE A 38 2.86 16.22 10.81
CA PHE A 38 3.00 15.16 9.82
C PHE A 38 4.28 14.34 10.03
N GLN A 39 5.42 14.98 10.31
CA GLN A 39 6.68 14.30 10.60
C GLN A 39 6.59 13.35 11.80
N THR A 40 5.79 13.71 12.80
CA THR A 40 5.61 12.88 14.00
C THR A 40 4.67 11.70 13.72
N HIS A 41 3.59 11.93 12.96
CA HIS A 41 2.47 10.98 12.87
C HIS A 41 2.33 10.25 11.52
N PHE A 42 3.19 10.48 10.52
CA PHE A 42 3.04 9.87 9.18
C PHE A 42 3.13 8.32 9.15
N LEU A 43 3.63 7.69 10.22
CA LEU A 43 3.76 6.23 10.36
C LEU A 43 2.70 5.60 11.27
N ASP A 44 1.89 6.43 11.94
CA ASP A 44 0.94 6.02 12.96
C ASP A 44 -0.24 5.26 12.35
N THR A 45 -0.87 4.41 13.16
CA THR A 45 -2.11 3.77 12.76
C THR A 45 -3.25 4.80 12.75
N PHE A 46 -4.34 4.50 12.04
CA PHE A 46 -5.48 5.41 11.99
C PHE A 46 -6.10 5.67 13.39
N GLY A 47 -6.08 4.67 14.28
CA GLY A 47 -6.54 4.82 15.66
C GLY A 47 -5.64 5.74 16.49
N ASP A 48 -4.32 5.57 16.38
CA ASP A 48 -3.34 6.39 17.09
C ASP A 48 -3.36 7.84 16.60
N LEU A 49 -3.50 8.04 15.28
CA LEU A 49 -3.63 9.35 14.66
C LEU A 49 -4.87 10.10 15.17
N GLY A 50 -6.01 9.40 15.30
CA GLY A 50 -7.23 10.00 15.84
C GLY A 50 -7.09 10.45 17.29
N THR A 51 -6.30 9.75 18.10
CA THR A 51 -6.01 10.13 19.49
C THR A 51 -5.04 11.31 19.53
N SER A 52 -3.95 11.24 18.77
CA SER A 52 -2.93 12.29 18.70
C SER A 52 -3.49 13.63 18.20
N LEU A 53 -4.46 13.58 17.28
CA LEU A 53 -5.13 14.79 16.80
C LEU A 53 -6.00 15.46 17.88
N LYS A 54 -6.67 14.67 18.74
CA LYS A 54 -7.42 15.21 19.90
C LYS A 54 -6.50 15.91 20.88
N ASP A 55 -5.35 15.30 21.17
CA ASP A 55 -4.36 15.88 22.08
C ASP A 55 -3.74 17.16 21.51
N TYR A 56 -3.49 17.17 20.18
CA TYR A 56 -2.94 18.32 19.48
C TYR A 56 -3.91 19.52 19.48
N GLU A 57 -5.19 19.28 19.27
CA GLU A 57 -6.24 20.30 19.39
C GLU A 57 -6.42 20.75 20.85
N ALA A 58 -6.41 19.82 21.82
CA ALA A 58 -6.49 20.14 23.25
C ALA A 58 -5.32 21.02 23.73
N TYR A 59 -4.11 20.76 23.24
CA TYR A 59 -2.92 21.58 23.51
C TYR A 59 -3.10 23.00 22.94
N GLN A 60 -3.53 23.11 21.68
CA GLN A 60 -3.66 24.40 21.03
C GLN A 60 -4.85 25.21 21.61
N SER A 61 -5.94 24.54 22.00
CA SER A 61 -7.13 25.16 22.61
C SER A 61 -6.84 25.74 23.98
N ARG A 62 -6.10 25.00 24.82
CA ARG A 62 -5.58 25.49 26.09
C ARG A 62 -4.59 26.65 25.93
N SER A 63 -3.90 26.72 24.81
CA SER A 63 -2.94 27.78 24.50
C SER A 63 -3.60 29.08 24.00
N LEU A 64 -4.88 29.02 23.56
CA LEU A 64 -5.55 30.13 22.88
C LEU A 64 -6.89 30.57 23.52
N ALA A 65 -7.55 29.79 24.39
CA ALA A 65 -8.80 30.19 25.06
C ALA A 65 -8.98 29.58 26.48
N GLN A 66 -9.64 30.32 27.38
CA GLN A 66 -9.90 29.95 28.79
C GLN A 66 -11.04 28.93 29.01
N SER A 67 -11.58 28.26 27.99
CA SER A 67 -12.74 27.36 28.19
C SER A 67 -12.82 26.26 27.11
N PRO A 68 -12.50 24.99 27.42
CA PRO A 68 -12.78 23.89 26.51
C PRO A 68 -14.16 23.29 26.82
N SER A 69 -15.08 23.35 25.87
CA SER A 69 -16.14 22.33 25.80
C SER A 69 -15.48 20.98 25.50
N SER A 70 -15.99 19.90 26.09
CA SER A 70 -15.39 18.57 25.97
C SER A 70 -15.47 18.04 24.53
N ILE A 71 -14.34 18.07 23.81
CA ILE A 71 -14.20 17.48 22.47
C ILE A 71 -13.97 15.97 22.63
N ASN A 72 -14.96 15.16 22.27
CA ASN A 72 -14.90 13.70 22.45
C ASN A 72 -14.72 12.93 21.13
N SER A 73 -14.98 13.55 19.98
CA SER A 73 -14.95 12.92 18.65
C SER A 73 -14.34 13.80 17.56
N ILE A 74 -13.99 13.20 16.41
CA ILE A 74 -13.47 13.93 15.23
C ILE A 74 -14.54 14.87 14.65
N SER A 75 -15.83 14.50 14.75
CA SER A 75 -16.94 15.39 14.39
C SER A 75 -17.05 16.61 15.30
N ASP A 76 -16.84 16.43 16.61
CA ASP A 76 -16.85 17.54 17.57
C ASP A 76 -15.70 18.51 17.30
N MET A 77 -14.55 17.98 16.90
CA MET A 77 -13.35 18.73 16.50
C MET A 77 -13.56 19.53 15.21
N LYS A 78 -14.20 18.94 14.19
CA LYS A 78 -14.59 19.70 12.98
C LYS A 78 -15.51 20.88 13.36
N ARG A 79 -16.52 20.62 14.20
CA ARG A 79 -17.46 21.64 14.70
C ARG A 79 -16.77 22.71 15.55
N PHE A 80 -15.81 22.34 16.39
CA PHE A 80 -15.04 23.28 17.20
C PHE A 80 -14.23 24.26 16.34
N VAL A 81 -13.52 23.76 15.31
CA VAL A 81 -12.80 24.60 14.34
C VAL A 81 -13.76 25.52 13.55
N GLU A 82 -15.00 25.08 13.33
CA GLU A 82 -16.06 25.88 12.72
C GLU A 82 -16.64 26.95 13.67
N GLU A 83 -16.77 26.66 14.96
CA GLU A 83 -17.37 27.56 15.96
C GLU A 83 -16.41 28.65 16.49
N TYR A 84 -15.08 28.46 16.39
CA TYR A 84 -14.09 29.42 16.91
C TYR A 84 -13.14 29.98 15.82
N PRO A 85 -13.51 31.10 15.15
CA PRO A 85 -12.73 31.67 14.06
C PRO A 85 -11.34 32.21 14.43
N GLU A 86 -11.10 32.57 15.70
CA GLU A 86 -9.78 33.07 16.16
C GLU A 86 -8.72 31.96 16.14
N PHE A 87 -9.15 30.70 16.31
CA PHE A 87 -8.33 29.51 16.14
C PHE A 87 -7.83 29.35 14.70
N ARG A 88 -8.58 29.88 13.72
CA ARG A 88 -8.24 29.85 12.29
C ARG A 88 -7.07 30.76 11.94
N LYS A 89 -6.91 31.89 12.65
CA LYS A 89 -5.89 32.91 12.33
C LYS A 89 -4.48 32.50 12.77
N LEU A 90 -4.32 31.55 13.70
CA LEU A 90 -3.02 31.05 14.16
C LEU A 90 -2.78 29.54 13.87
N GLY A 91 -3.80 28.76 13.53
CA GLY A 91 -3.74 27.29 13.49
C GLY A 91 -3.83 26.62 12.10
N GLY A 92 -3.19 27.17 11.06
CA GLY A 92 -3.27 26.63 9.69
C GLY A 92 -2.93 25.13 9.56
N ASN A 93 -1.90 24.65 10.28
CA ASN A 93 -1.52 23.23 10.25
C ASN A 93 -2.54 22.31 10.93
N VAL A 94 -3.20 22.78 11.98
CA VAL A 94 -4.17 21.98 12.75
C VAL A 94 -5.45 21.82 11.93
N SER A 95 -5.94 22.94 11.39
CA SER A 95 -7.08 22.97 10.47
C SER A 95 -6.90 22.03 9.27
N LYS A 96 -5.68 21.96 8.72
CA LYS A 96 -5.33 21.04 7.63
C LYS A 96 -5.47 19.57 8.04
N HIS A 97 -4.86 19.16 9.14
CA HIS A 97 -4.88 17.75 9.59
C HIS A 97 -6.26 17.32 10.08
N VAL A 98 -7.04 18.22 10.69
CA VAL A 98 -8.45 17.98 11.04
C VAL A 98 -9.29 17.72 9.80
N ALA A 99 -9.18 18.56 8.76
CA ALA A 99 -9.92 18.36 7.52
C ALA A 99 -9.54 17.04 6.84
N LEU A 100 -8.24 16.74 6.78
CA LEU A 100 -7.72 15.51 6.19
C LEU A 100 -8.22 14.26 6.93
N VAL A 101 -8.05 14.21 8.26
CA VAL A 101 -8.47 13.05 9.07
C VAL A 101 -9.99 12.91 9.09
N GLY A 102 -10.72 14.03 9.11
CA GLY A 102 -12.18 14.04 8.98
C GLY A 102 -12.65 13.40 7.67
N GLU A 103 -12.00 13.73 6.54
CA GLU A 103 -12.32 13.11 5.25
C GLU A 103 -11.94 11.62 5.20
N LEU A 104 -10.77 11.25 5.73
CA LEU A 104 -10.39 9.83 5.82
C LEU A 104 -11.42 9.02 6.62
N SER A 105 -11.89 9.57 7.75
CA SER A 105 -12.94 8.96 8.57
C SER A 105 -14.24 8.78 7.78
N ARG A 106 -14.68 9.83 7.06
CA ARG A 106 -15.88 9.79 6.21
C ARG A 106 -15.79 8.71 5.14
N LEU A 107 -14.64 8.59 4.45
CA LEU A 107 -14.42 7.60 3.40
C LEU A 107 -14.41 6.17 3.98
N VAL A 108 -13.75 5.96 5.13
CA VAL A 108 -13.75 4.67 5.83
C VAL A 108 -15.17 4.20 6.14
N SER A 109 -16.01 5.09 6.68
CA SER A 109 -17.40 4.76 6.99
C SER A 109 -18.26 4.58 5.73
N ARG A 110 -18.13 5.47 4.73
CA ARG A 110 -18.92 5.43 3.50
C ARG A 110 -18.70 4.12 2.74
N ASP A 111 -17.45 3.70 2.62
CA ASP A 111 -17.05 2.58 1.76
C ASP A 111 -16.86 1.27 2.54
N LYS A 112 -17.22 1.24 3.83
CA LYS A 112 -17.12 0.09 4.74
C LYS A 112 -15.71 -0.52 4.79
N LEU A 113 -14.71 0.36 4.88
CA LEU A 113 -13.31 -0.03 4.71
C LEU A 113 -12.74 -0.82 5.89
N LEU A 114 -13.35 -0.75 7.07
CA LEU A 114 -12.94 -1.57 8.21
C LEU A 114 -13.28 -3.04 7.94
N GLU A 115 -14.53 -3.30 7.56
CA GLU A 115 -15.04 -4.64 7.31
C GLU A 115 -14.40 -5.26 6.05
N VAL A 116 -14.24 -4.46 4.99
CA VAL A 116 -13.49 -4.89 3.79
C VAL A 116 -12.03 -5.15 4.15
N GLY A 117 -11.40 -4.26 4.92
CA GLY A 117 -10.00 -4.38 5.33
C GLY A 117 -9.71 -5.63 6.14
N GLU A 118 -10.61 -6.03 7.05
CA GLU A 118 -10.49 -7.29 7.80
C GLU A 118 -10.42 -8.52 6.86
N VAL A 119 -11.28 -8.56 5.84
CA VAL A 119 -11.26 -9.65 4.85
C VAL A 119 -10.00 -9.59 3.98
N GLU A 120 -9.57 -8.39 3.56
CA GLU A 120 -8.32 -8.22 2.82
C GLU A 120 -7.12 -8.77 3.63
N GLN A 121 -7.05 -8.49 4.93
CA GLN A 121 -6.00 -8.99 5.82
C GLN A 121 -6.07 -10.52 5.93
N GLY A 122 -7.26 -11.11 6.08
CA GLY A 122 -7.42 -12.57 6.05
C GLY A 122 -6.93 -13.18 4.73
N LEU A 123 -7.26 -12.57 3.58
CA LEU A 123 -6.83 -13.06 2.27
C LEU A 123 -5.32 -12.91 2.03
N ALA A 124 -4.72 -11.84 2.54
CA ALA A 124 -3.30 -11.54 2.37
C ALA A 124 -2.40 -12.34 3.31
N THR A 125 -2.91 -12.77 4.47
CA THR A 125 -2.12 -13.43 5.52
C THR A 125 -2.44 -14.92 5.69
N SER A 126 -1.72 -15.57 6.61
CA SER A 126 -1.90 -16.99 6.93
C SER A 126 -3.30 -17.42 7.42
N ALA A 127 -4.15 -16.49 7.90
CA ALA A 127 -5.49 -16.82 8.38
C ALA A 127 -6.42 -17.30 7.25
N GLY A 128 -6.21 -16.81 6.03
CA GLY A 128 -7.15 -16.99 4.93
C GLY A 128 -8.44 -16.22 5.16
N ALA A 129 -9.34 -16.25 4.16
CA ALA A 129 -10.71 -15.80 4.34
C ALA A 129 -11.68 -16.80 3.74
N GLU A 130 -12.83 -16.95 4.38
CA GLU A 130 -13.89 -17.81 3.88
C GLU A 130 -14.52 -17.25 2.61
N LEU A 131 -14.81 -18.13 1.65
CA LEU A 131 -15.50 -17.76 0.41
C LEU A 131 -16.81 -17.01 0.68
N ARG A 132 -17.58 -17.44 1.67
CA ARG A 132 -18.89 -16.85 2.00
C ARG A 132 -18.76 -15.39 2.41
N SER A 133 -17.73 -15.04 3.17
CA SER A 133 -17.46 -13.65 3.56
C SER A 133 -17.18 -12.80 2.33
N VAL A 134 -16.33 -13.28 1.41
CA VAL A 134 -16.04 -12.58 0.15
C VAL A 134 -17.30 -12.40 -0.70
N GLN A 135 -18.13 -13.46 -0.83
CA GLN A 135 -19.40 -13.39 -1.56
C GLN A 135 -20.36 -12.36 -0.96
N ALA A 136 -20.44 -12.27 0.38
CA ALA A 136 -21.31 -11.33 1.07
C ALA A 136 -20.93 -9.86 0.78
N PHE A 137 -19.63 -9.53 0.77
CA PHE A 137 -19.18 -8.18 0.42
C PHE A 137 -19.39 -7.84 -1.05
N ILE A 138 -19.24 -8.80 -1.96
CA ILE A 138 -19.53 -8.57 -3.40
C ILE A 138 -21.02 -8.31 -3.61
N ALA A 139 -21.90 -9.05 -2.92
CA ALA A 139 -23.34 -8.86 -3.00
C ALA A 139 -23.85 -7.57 -2.31
N ASN A 140 -23.02 -6.93 -1.47
CA ASN A 140 -23.42 -5.74 -0.74
C ASN A 140 -23.45 -4.50 -1.67
N PRO A 141 -24.60 -3.82 -1.83
CA PRO A 141 -24.67 -2.62 -2.66
C PRO A 141 -23.96 -1.41 -2.03
N GLY A 142 -23.73 -1.43 -0.71
CA GLY A 142 -23.00 -0.37 0.00
C GLY A 142 -21.47 -0.51 -0.07
N VAL A 143 -20.95 -1.50 -0.78
CA VAL A 143 -19.51 -1.66 -1.04
C VAL A 143 -19.23 -1.19 -2.48
N PRO A 144 -18.29 -0.25 -2.70
CA PRO A 144 -17.96 0.21 -4.05
C PRO A 144 -17.44 -0.93 -4.96
N PRO A 145 -17.73 -0.89 -6.28
CA PRO A 145 -17.23 -1.87 -7.25
C PRO A 145 -15.70 -2.09 -7.18
N TRP A 146 -14.95 -1.01 -6.93
CA TRP A 146 -13.50 -1.04 -6.75
C TRP A 146 -13.04 -1.98 -5.63
N ASN A 147 -13.69 -1.90 -4.47
CA ASN A 147 -13.36 -2.73 -3.31
C ASN A 147 -13.71 -4.20 -3.56
N LYS A 148 -14.82 -4.46 -4.28
CA LYS A 148 -15.21 -5.82 -4.70
C LYS A 148 -14.15 -6.45 -5.61
N LEU A 149 -13.64 -5.69 -6.59
CA LEU A 149 -12.60 -6.15 -7.50
C LEU A 149 -11.33 -6.54 -6.73
N ARG A 150 -10.86 -5.67 -5.81
CA ARG A 150 -9.67 -5.93 -4.99
C ARG A 150 -9.78 -7.23 -4.20
N LEU A 151 -10.91 -7.45 -3.51
CA LEU A 151 -11.16 -8.68 -2.77
C LEU A 151 -11.05 -9.93 -3.64
N VAL A 152 -11.61 -9.90 -4.86
CA VAL A 152 -11.54 -11.05 -5.77
C VAL A 152 -10.15 -11.24 -6.35
N ILE A 153 -9.39 -10.17 -6.64
CA ILE A 153 -7.99 -10.28 -7.05
C ILE A 153 -7.16 -10.96 -5.95
N LEU A 154 -7.29 -10.51 -4.69
CA LEU A 154 -6.59 -11.12 -3.55
C LEU A 154 -6.98 -12.58 -3.34
N TYR A 155 -8.29 -12.88 -3.38
CA TYR A 155 -8.80 -14.24 -3.29
C TYR A 155 -8.24 -15.14 -4.40
N ALA A 156 -8.22 -14.64 -5.63
CA ALA A 156 -7.70 -15.38 -6.77
C ALA A 156 -6.21 -15.68 -6.58
N LEU A 157 -5.39 -14.68 -6.26
CA LEU A 157 -3.96 -14.86 -6.01
C LEU A 157 -3.70 -15.86 -4.88
N ARG A 158 -4.51 -15.85 -3.82
CA ARG A 158 -4.37 -16.73 -2.66
C ARG A 158 -4.77 -18.18 -2.93
N TYR A 159 -5.85 -18.39 -3.68
CA TYR A 159 -6.48 -19.70 -3.85
C TYR A 159 -6.41 -20.28 -5.27
N GLN A 160 -5.64 -19.67 -6.18
CA GLN A 160 -5.43 -20.12 -7.57
C GLN A 160 -5.04 -21.59 -7.76
N LYS A 161 -4.42 -22.23 -6.77
CA LYS A 161 -4.05 -23.66 -6.84
C LYS A 161 -5.06 -24.61 -6.21
N THR A 162 -5.94 -24.11 -5.33
CA THR A 162 -6.79 -24.95 -4.48
C THR A 162 -8.29 -24.75 -4.71
N GLN A 163 -8.73 -23.57 -5.18
CA GLN A 163 -10.14 -23.22 -5.29
C GLN A 163 -10.49 -22.52 -6.62
N THR A 164 -9.99 -23.03 -7.75
CA THR A 164 -10.18 -22.42 -9.08
C THR A 164 -11.64 -22.25 -9.48
N GLY A 165 -12.51 -23.23 -9.15
CA GLY A 165 -13.95 -23.14 -9.43
C GLY A 165 -14.63 -21.96 -8.71
N ASN A 166 -14.19 -21.65 -7.49
CA ASN A 166 -14.71 -20.53 -6.71
C ASN A 166 -14.32 -19.19 -7.34
N ILE A 167 -13.12 -19.09 -7.94
CA ILE A 167 -12.67 -17.87 -8.62
C ILE A 167 -13.61 -17.54 -9.80
N ALA A 168 -13.94 -18.53 -10.63
CA ALA A 168 -14.88 -18.33 -11.74
C ALA A 168 -16.27 -17.88 -11.24
N SER A 169 -16.76 -18.48 -10.15
CA SER A 169 -18.01 -18.07 -9.52
C SER A 169 -17.97 -16.63 -8.99
N LEU A 170 -16.86 -16.21 -8.40
CA LEU A 170 -16.69 -14.85 -7.88
C LEU A 170 -16.64 -13.82 -9.01
N ILE A 171 -15.99 -14.13 -10.13
CA ILE A 171 -15.98 -13.25 -11.31
C ILE A 171 -17.40 -13.04 -11.84
N ASN A 172 -18.20 -14.10 -11.95
CA ASN A 172 -19.61 -13.97 -12.34
C ASN A 172 -20.40 -13.13 -11.34
N LEU A 173 -20.10 -13.27 -10.04
CA LEU A 173 -20.73 -12.47 -8.99
C LEU A 173 -20.34 -10.99 -9.07
N LEU A 174 -19.10 -10.65 -9.46
CA LEU A 174 -18.70 -9.27 -9.72
C LEU A 174 -19.54 -8.64 -10.83
N LEU A 175 -19.69 -9.35 -11.95
CA LEU A 175 -20.45 -8.90 -13.11
C LEU A 175 -21.92 -8.63 -12.76
N SER A 176 -22.54 -9.48 -11.94
CA SER A 176 -23.92 -9.30 -11.50
C SER A 176 -24.09 -8.20 -10.43
N ASN A 177 -23.00 -7.69 -9.85
CA ASN A 177 -23.01 -6.71 -8.75
C ASN A 177 -22.29 -5.40 -9.08
N GLY A 178 -22.36 -4.98 -10.35
CA GLY A 178 -22.00 -3.63 -10.80
C GLY A 178 -20.53 -3.43 -11.15
N VAL A 179 -19.73 -4.50 -11.25
CA VAL A 179 -18.35 -4.42 -11.76
C VAL A 179 -18.35 -4.61 -13.27
N SER A 180 -17.65 -3.75 -13.99
CA SER A 180 -17.59 -3.81 -15.45
C SER A 180 -16.91 -5.10 -15.92
N ARG A 181 -17.22 -5.55 -17.16
CA ARG A 181 -16.53 -6.70 -17.76
C ARG A 181 -15.03 -6.46 -17.90
N GLU A 182 -14.65 -5.23 -18.21
CA GLU A 182 -13.26 -4.82 -18.33
C GLU A 182 -12.51 -4.96 -16.99
N ASP A 183 -13.14 -4.52 -15.91
CA ASP A 183 -12.57 -4.61 -14.56
C ASP A 183 -12.50 -6.06 -14.08
N ALA A 184 -13.59 -6.83 -14.27
CA ALA A 184 -13.64 -8.24 -13.86
C ALA A 184 -12.55 -9.08 -14.57
N ARG A 185 -12.18 -8.71 -15.81
CA ARG A 185 -11.09 -9.35 -16.56
C ARG A 185 -9.72 -9.18 -15.90
N LEU A 186 -9.52 -8.13 -15.11
CA LEU A 186 -8.26 -7.89 -14.41
C LEU A 186 -7.91 -9.03 -13.44
N VAL A 187 -8.91 -9.76 -12.92
CA VAL A 187 -8.66 -10.95 -12.08
C VAL A 187 -7.79 -11.97 -12.82
N TYR A 188 -8.09 -12.23 -14.10
CA TYR A 188 -7.28 -13.14 -14.92
C TYR A 188 -5.92 -12.54 -15.26
N VAL A 189 -5.85 -11.23 -15.53
CA VAL A 189 -4.58 -10.54 -15.80
C VAL A 189 -3.64 -10.70 -14.60
N PHE A 190 -4.11 -10.45 -13.38
CA PHE A 190 -3.33 -10.60 -12.16
C PHE A 190 -2.85 -12.04 -11.93
N LEU A 191 -3.70 -13.04 -12.20
CA LEU A 191 -3.28 -14.45 -12.14
C LEU A 191 -2.18 -14.77 -13.17
N ASN A 192 -2.23 -14.16 -14.35
CA ASN A 192 -1.25 -14.42 -15.39
C ASN A 192 0.11 -13.75 -15.14
N ILE A 193 0.13 -12.57 -14.52
CA ILE A 193 1.39 -11.84 -14.26
C ILE A 193 1.97 -12.07 -12.86
N ALA A 194 1.13 -12.37 -11.87
CA ALA A 194 1.50 -12.49 -10.46
C ALA A 194 1.02 -13.83 -9.84
N GLY A 195 0.61 -14.78 -10.67
CA GLY A 195 0.23 -16.12 -10.24
C GLY A 195 1.38 -16.88 -9.59
N ALA A 196 1.06 -17.98 -8.91
CA ALA A 196 2.03 -18.76 -8.13
C ALA A 196 3.18 -19.31 -8.98
N ASP A 197 2.95 -19.56 -10.27
CA ASP A 197 3.98 -20.03 -11.20
C ASP A 197 4.87 -18.90 -11.76
N GLN A 198 4.51 -17.63 -11.54
CA GLN A 198 5.27 -16.47 -11.99
C GLN A 198 6.14 -15.87 -10.88
N ARG A 199 5.76 -16.10 -9.62
CA ARG A 199 6.47 -15.56 -8.45
C ARG A 199 7.75 -16.36 -8.20
N GLN A 200 8.82 -15.67 -7.84
CA GLN A 200 10.10 -16.29 -7.49
C GLN A 200 10.04 -17.07 -6.19
N ASP A 201 9.30 -16.55 -5.20
CA ASP A 201 9.10 -17.17 -3.89
C ASP A 201 7.62 -17.50 -3.67
N ASP A 202 7.35 -18.46 -2.79
CA ASP A 202 5.98 -18.73 -2.33
C ASP A 202 5.56 -17.68 -1.28
N LEU A 203 4.80 -16.70 -1.77
CA LEU A 203 4.26 -15.58 -1.00
C LEU A 203 3.46 -16.01 0.22
N PHE A 204 2.80 -17.19 0.20
CA PHE A 204 1.84 -17.58 1.25
C PHE A 204 2.32 -18.74 2.14
N SER A 205 3.20 -19.64 1.66
CA SER A 205 3.70 -20.72 2.53
C SER A 205 4.71 -20.24 3.56
N THR A 206 5.45 -19.18 3.23
CA THR A 206 6.51 -18.65 4.07
C THR A 206 5.95 -18.06 5.36
N GLU A 207 4.77 -17.42 5.32
CA GLU A 207 4.11 -16.95 6.55
C GLU A 207 3.73 -18.08 7.51
N SER A 208 3.33 -19.27 7.01
CA SER A 208 2.89 -20.37 7.88
C SER A 208 4.02 -20.94 8.76
N LEU A 209 5.26 -20.92 8.26
CA LEU A 209 6.43 -21.40 8.99
C LEU A 209 6.95 -20.34 9.97
N PHE A 210 6.90 -19.06 9.59
CA PHE A 210 7.27 -17.96 10.47
C PHE A 210 6.23 -17.68 11.57
N ALA A 211 4.93 -17.85 11.28
CA ALA A 211 3.83 -17.71 12.25
C ALA A 211 3.94 -18.75 13.39
N LYS A 212 4.32 -20.00 13.07
CA LYS A 212 4.51 -21.06 14.07
C LYS A 212 5.71 -20.80 15.00
N GLY A 213 6.75 -20.11 14.54
CA GLY A 213 7.94 -19.80 15.34
C GLY A 213 7.86 -18.51 16.17
N ARG A 214 7.15 -17.48 15.67
CA ARG A 214 7.08 -16.16 16.34
C ARG A 214 5.92 -16.00 17.31
N SER A 215 4.92 -16.89 17.29
CA SER A 215 3.80 -16.82 18.23
C SER A 215 4.23 -16.95 19.70
N ALA A 216 5.45 -17.43 19.98
CA ALA A 216 6.01 -17.60 21.33
C ALA A 216 6.79 -16.38 21.86
N LEU A 217 7.08 -15.37 21.03
CA LEU A 217 7.90 -14.18 21.38
C LEU A 217 7.11 -12.87 21.20
N LYS A 218 5.78 -12.98 21.29
CA LYS A 218 4.80 -11.92 21.05
C LYS A 218 4.54 -11.17 22.35
N GLY A 219 5.42 -10.22 22.69
CA GLY A 219 5.28 -9.43 23.91
C GLY A 219 6.12 -8.16 23.87
N LEU A 220 5.50 -7.07 24.36
CA LEU A 220 6.01 -5.71 24.60
C LEU A 220 5.59 -4.67 23.53
N LYS A 221 4.39 -4.09 23.72
CA LYS A 221 3.81 -2.86 23.10
C LYS A 221 2.85 -2.97 21.90
N GLY A 222 1.82 -3.80 21.96
CA GLY A 222 0.64 -3.50 21.12
C GLY A 222 -0.43 -4.57 21.13
N VAL A 223 -1.68 -4.16 21.35
CA VAL A 223 -2.85 -4.95 21.02
C VAL A 223 -2.80 -5.26 19.52
N GLU A 224 -2.98 -6.52 19.14
CA GLU A 224 -2.93 -6.92 17.74
C GLU A 224 -3.98 -6.15 16.94
N ASN A 225 -3.51 -5.29 16.03
CA ASN A 225 -4.40 -4.60 15.11
C ASN A 225 -4.72 -5.54 13.95
N VAL A 226 -5.96 -6.03 13.92
CA VAL A 226 -6.49 -6.92 12.87
C VAL A 226 -6.33 -6.31 11.48
N TYR A 227 -6.29 -4.97 11.38
CA TYR A 227 -6.19 -4.23 10.13
C TYR A 227 -4.76 -4.06 9.60
N THR A 228 -3.73 -4.49 10.35
CA THR A 228 -2.31 -4.30 9.98
C THR A 228 -1.46 -5.56 10.19
N GLN A 229 -2.02 -6.73 9.87
CA GLN A 229 -1.34 -8.03 10.03
C GLN A 229 -0.35 -8.32 8.89
N HIS A 230 -0.73 -7.96 7.66
CA HIS A 230 0.09 -8.09 6.47
C HIS A 230 1.42 -7.35 6.62
N ARG A 231 2.48 -7.97 6.10
CA ARG A 231 3.79 -7.34 5.94
C ARG A 231 4.25 -7.52 4.50
N PRO A 232 4.76 -6.48 3.83
CA PRO A 232 5.29 -6.61 2.48
C PRO A 232 6.40 -7.67 2.43
N HIS A 233 6.48 -8.42 1.32
CA HIS A 233 7.54 -9.41 1.08
C HIS A 233 8.96 -8.84 1.25
N LEU A 234 9.12 -7.54 0.96
CA LEU A 234 10.34 -6.78 1.20
C LEU A 234 10.83 -6.92 2.64
N SER A 235 9.93 -6.96 3.62
CA SER A 235 10.28 -7.14 5.03
C SER A 235 11.10 -8.40 5.26
N GLN A 236 10.66 -9.53 4.68
CA GLN A 236 11.37 -10.79 4.84
C GLN A 236 12.70 -10.80 4.08
N THR A 237 12.71 -10.20 2.89
CA THR A 237 13.91 -10.02 2.08
C THR A 237 14.98 -9.26 2.86
N LEU A 238 14.58 -8.17 3.53
CA LEU A 238 15.45 -7.42 4.43
C LEU A 238 15.89 -8.28 5.62
N GLU A 239 14.98 -8.93 6.34
CA GLU A 239 15.39 -9.80 7.46
C GLU A 239 16.47 -10.83 7.05
N ASN A 240 16.31 -11.46 5.88
CA ASN A 240 17.28 -12.41 5.36
C ASN A 240 18.60 -11.74 4.98
N LEU A 241 18.57 -10.54 4.39
CA LEU A 241 19.76 -9.74 4.10
C LEU A 241 20.53 -9.39 5.38
N PHE A 242 19.84 -8.88 6.40
CA PHE A 242 20.45 -8.52 7.69
C PHE A 242 21.08 -9.73 8.41
N LYS A 243 20.55 -10.94 8.18
CA LYS A 243 21.04 -12.20 8.75
C LYS A 243 22.15 -12.86 7.93
N GLY A 244 22.51 -12.33 6.75
CA GLY A 244 23.42 -13.00 5.82
C GLY A 244 22.85 -14.33 5.30
N ARG A 245 21.52 -14.42 5.16
CA ARG A 245 20.77 -15.62 4.73
C ARG A 245 19.95 -15.38 3.47
N LEU A 246 20.18 -14.27 2.77
CA LEU A 246 19.53 -13.99 1.51
C LEU A 246 20.04 -14.99 0.47
N ARG A 247 19.12 -15.70 -0.21
CA ARG A 247 19.47 -16.80 -1.11
C ARG A 247 20.04 -16.24 -2.41
N GLU A 248 21.29 -16.56 -2.72
CA GLU A 248 21.94 -16.14 -3.98
C GLU A 248 21.24 -16.68 -5.24
N ALA A 249 20.57 -17.84 -5.14
CA ALA A 249 19.78 -18.38 -6.25
C ALA A 249 18.60 -17.47 -6.65
N SER A 250 18.02 -16.74 -5.68
CA SER A 250 16.94 -15.78 -5.92
C SER A 250 17.46 -14.34 -6.08
N TYR A 251 18.57 -14.01 -5.42
CA TYR A 251 19.18 -12.68 -5.37
C TYR A 251 20.69 -12.77 -5.69
N PRO A 252 21.07 -13.04 -6.96
CA PRO A 252 22.46 -13.22 -7.34
C PRO A 252 23.23 -11.89 -7.36
N PHE A 253 24.54 -11.95 -7.09
CA PHE A 253 25.44 -10.84 -7.36
C PHE A 253 25.72 -10.74 -8.87
N VAL A 254 25.74 -9.52 -9.41
CA VAL A 254 26.22 -9.26 -10.78
C VAL A 254 27.74 -9.44 -10.85
N GLU A 255 28.44 -8.91 -9.85
CA GLU A 255 29.88 -9.10 -9.63
C GLU A 255 30.08 -9.62 -8.21
N SER A 256 30.70 -10.78 -8.06
CA SER A 256 30.93 -11.38 -6.73
C SER A 256 32.05 -10.61 -6.01
N PRO A 257 31.80 -10.04 -4.81
CA PRO A 257 32.83 -9.31 -4.04
C PRO A 257 33.92 -10.22 -3.45
N GLY A 258 33.94 -11.50 -3.78
CA GLY A 258 34.81 -12.52 -3.21
C GLY A 258 34.06 -13.55 -2.36
N PRO A 259 34.79 -14.52 -1.79
CA PRO A 259 34.20 -15.55 -0.95
C PRO A 259 33.52 -14.96 0.28
N ASN A 260 32.37 -15.52 0.68
CA ASN A 260 31.59 -15.10 1.85
C ASN A 260 30.95 -13.71 1.77
N ALA A 261 30.88 -13.08 0.59
CA ALA A 261 30.23 -11.79 0.43
C ALA A 261 28.76 -11.78 0.91
N SER A 262 28.02 -12.87 0.70
CA SER A 262 26.64 -13.04 1.19
C SER A 262 26.50 -13.16 2.71
N LEU A 263 27.58 -13.48 3.43
CA LEU A 263 27.61 -13.52 4.90
C LEU A 263 27.89 -12.15 5.51
N GLN A 264 28.43 -11.21 4.73
CA GLN A 264 28.73 -9.88 5.21
C GLN A 264 27.45 -9.03 5.25
N ARG A 265 27.25 -8.33 6.37
CA ARG A 265 26.15 -7.39 6.50
C ARG A 265 26.51 -6.08 5.79
N PRO A 266 25.70 -5.63 4.82
CA PRO A 266 25.97 -4.37 4.14
C PRO A 266 25.77 -3.17 5.08
N GLN A 267 26.59 -2.13 4.90
CA GLN A 267 26.42 -0.85 5.60
C GLN A 267 25.35 0.00 4.94
N ASP A 268 25.32 0.06 3.60
CA ASP A 268 24.35 0.83 2.84
C ASP A 268 23.66 -0.09 1.84
N VAL A 269 22.33 -0.02 1.81
CA VAL A 269 21.50 -0.82 0.90
C VAL A 269 20.55 0.10 0.16
N ILE A 270 20.66 0.11 -1.15
CA ILE A 270 19.73 0.80 -2.04
C ILE A 270 18.79 -0.25 -2.63
N ILE A 271 17.49 -0.06 -2.40
CA ILE A 271 16.42 -0.93 -2.87
C ILE A 271 15.70 -0.16 -3.97
N PHE A 272 15.61 -0.71 -5.18
CA PHE A 272 14.90 -0.07 -6.28
C PHE A 272 13.80 -0.98 -6.82
N MET A 273 12.54 -0.58 -6.61
CA MET A 273 11.36 -1.33 -7.07
C MET A 273 11.00 -0.93 -8.50
N ILE A 274 11.25 -1.85 -9.44
CA ILE A 274 10.83 -1.70 -10.84
C ILE A 274 9.31 -1.89 -10.92
N GLY A 275 8.60 -0.95 -11.55
CA GLY A 275 7.14 -0.92 -11.54
C GLY A 275 6.55 -0.20 -10.34
N GLY A 276 7.39 0.42 -9.53
CA GLY A 276 6.98 1.31 -8.46
C GLY A 276 7.02 0.64 -7.10
N THR A 277 7.04 1.46 -6.07
CA THR A 277 6.98 1.05 -4.66
C THR A 277 5.69 1.54 -4.02
N THR A 278 5.39 1.09 -2.81
CA THR A 278 4.22 1.53 -2.04
C THR A 278 4.63 2.28 -0.77
N TYR A 279 3.71 3.08 -0.22
CA TYR A 279 3.94 3.68 1.10
C TYR A 279 4.03 2.65 2.24
N GLU A 280 3.49 1.44 2.06
CA GLU A 280 3.63 0.35 3.04
C GLU A 280 5.07 -0.20 3.07
N GLU A 281 5.69 -0.35 1.90
CA GLU A 281 7.11 -0.69 1.77
C GLU A 281 8.00 0.43 2.30
N ALA A 282 7.68 1.70 2.01
CA ALA A 282 8.40 2.85 2.54
C ALA A 282 8.31 2.91 4.08
N ARG A 283 7.13 2.63 4.64
CA ARG A 283 6.94 2.49 6.10
C ARG A 283 7.80 1.36 6.65
N THR A 284 7.81 0.20 5.99
CA THR A 284 8.65 -0.93 6.38
C THR A 284 10.12 -0.52 6.44
N VAL A 285 10.66 0.06 5.36
CA VAL A 285 12.05 0.52 5.30
C VAL A 285 12.37 1.56 6.37
N THR A 286 11.44 2.50 6.63
CA THR A 286 11.61 3.51 7.68
C THR A 286 11.69 2.87 9.07
N LEU A 287 10.81 1.90 9.37
CA LEU A 287 10.84 1.18 10.65
C LEU A 287 12.14 0.37 10.81
N PHE A 288 12.61 -0.28 9.74
CA PHE A 288 13.91 -0.96 9.77
C PHE A 288 15.07 0.01 9.99
N ASN A 289 15.04 1.23 9.44
CA ASN A 289 16.06 2.24 9.70
C ASN A 289 16.03 2.77 11.14
N GLN A 290 14.84 2.85 11.77
CA GLN A 290 14.68 3.33 13.14
C GLN A 290 15.08 2.27 14.18
N ASP A 291 14.56 1.06 14.03
CA ASP A 291 14.80 -0.06 14.94
C ASP A 291 14.63 -1.40 14.20
N PRO A 292 15.71 -1.97 13.62
CA PRO A 292 15.63 -3.27 12.94
C PRO A 292 15.17 -4.42 13.84
N VAL A 293 15.42 -4.33 15.16
CA VAL A 293 15.05 -5.37 16.12
C VAL A 293 13.54 -5.37 16.31
N ALA A 294 12.95 -4.21 16.61
CA ALA A 294 11.51 -4.06 16.72
C ALA A 294 10.81 -4.33 15.38
N ALA A 295 11.33 -3.78 14.28
CA ALA A 295 10.77 -3.98 12.95
C ALA A 295 10.72 -5.47 12.58
N SER A 296 11.75 -6.27 12.91
CA SER A 296 11.77 -7.70 12.62
C SER A 296 11.10 -8.58 13.69
N ASN A 297 10.42 -8.00 14.69
CA ASN A 297 9.87 -8.70 15.85
C ASN A 297 10.93 -9.60 16.55
N GLY A 298 12.12 -9.05 16.77
CA GLY A 298 13.25 -9.77 17.36
C GLY A 298 13.95 -10.74 16.40
N GLY A 299 13.55 -10.77 15.12
CA GLY A 299 14.17 -11.61 14.10
C GLY A 299 15.65 -11.25 13.90
N ILE A 300 16.01 -9.97 13.97
CA ILE A 300 17.38 -9.46 13.87
C ILE A 300 17.88 -9.16 15.29
N PRO A 301 18.99 -9.77 15.74
CA PRO A 301 19.48 -9.62 17.12
C PRO A 301 20.26 -8.31 17.35
N THR A 302 20.71 -7.62 16.30
CA THR A 302 21.52 -6.39 16.42
C THR A 302 21.01 -5.28 15.49
N GLY A 303 20.63 -4.13 16.07
CA GLY A 303 20.01 -3.01 15.35
C GLY A 303 20.96 -2.03 14.66
N ALA A 304 22.28 -2.15 14.83
CA ALA A 304 23.21 -1.11 14.41
C ALA A 304 23.86 -1.37 13.04
N GLY A 305 23.96 -0.32 12.22
CA GLY A 305 24.99 -0.19 11.18
C GLY A 305 24.53 -0.22 9.71
N THR A 306 23.29 -0.60 9.41
CA THR A 306 22.79 -0.64 8.02
C THR A 306 21.82 0.50 7.75
N ARG A 307 22.06 1.28 6.70
CA ARG A 307 21.14 2.32 6.20
C ARG A 307 20.44 1.81 4.95
N LEU A 308 19.12 1.91 4.94
CA LEU A 308 18.29 1.50 3.81
C LEU A 308 17.75 2.73 3.09
N LEU A 309 17.88 2.73 1.76
CA LEU A 309 17.25 3.72 0.89
C LEU A 309 16.32 3.00 -0.08
N LEU A 310 15.04 3.36 -0.06
CA LEU A 310 14.03 2.83 -0.97
C LEU A 310 13.78 3.82 -2.09
N GLY A 311 13.82 3.33 -3.32
CA GLY A 311 13.35 4.01 -4.51
C GLY A 311 12.48 3.09 -5.35
N GLY A 312 11.83 3.67 -6.35
CA GLY A 312 11.10 2.94 -7.37
C GLY A 312 10.83 3.85 -8.55
N THR A 313 10.29 3.29 -9.63
CA THR A 313 9.91 4.09 -10.81
C THR A 313 8.81 5.11 -10.51
N CYS A 314 7.94 4.80 -9.55
CA CYS A 314 6.91 5.67 -8.99
C CYS A 314 6.49 5.17 -7.60
N VAL A 315 5.61 5.90 -6.92
CA VAL A 315 4.94 5.44 -5.70
C VAL A 315 3.46 5.18 -6.03
N HIS A 316 3.02 3.96 -5.81
CA HIS A 316 1.67 3.51 -6.13
C HIS A 316 0.76 3.46 -4.89
N ASN A 317 -0.50 3.83 -5.12
CA ASN A 317 -1.66 3.30 -4.41
C ASN A 317 -2.27 2.12 -5.20
N SER A 318 -3.28 1.46 -4.62
CA SER A 318 -3.92 0.31 -5.29
C SER A 318 -4.50 0.67 -6.66
N SER A 319 -5.13 1.84 -6.79
CA SER A 319 -5.75 2.30 -8.05
C SER A 319 -4.73 2.50 -9.16
N SER A 320 -3.68 3.27 -8.90
CA SER A 320 -2.62 3.53 -9.87
C SER A 320 -1.83 2.28 -10.25
N TYR A 321 -1.66 1.32 -9.33
CA TYR A 321 -1.01 0.04 -9.62
C TYR A 321 -1.87 -0.81 -10.57
N VAL A 322 -3.17 -0.95 -10.29
CA VAL A 322 -4.09 -1.69 -11.16
C VAL A 322 -4.22 -1.02 -12.51
N GLU A 323 -4.21 0.32 -12.57
CA GLU A 323 -4.28 1.04 -13.84
C GLU A 323 -3.01 0.83 -14.68
N MET A 324 -1.83 0.84 -14.06
CA MET A 324 -0.59 0.44 -14.73
C MET A 324 -0.71 -0.99 -15.29
N VAL A 325 -1.24 -1.93 -14.50
CA VAL A 325 -1.44 -3.31 -14.94
C VAL A 325 -2.47 -3.39 -16.08
N ARG A 326 -3.56 -2.62 -16.04
CA ARG A 326 -4.56 -2.54 -17.11
C ARG A 326 -3.93 -2.03 -18.40
N ALA A 327 -3.19 -0.93 -18.32
CA ALA A 327 -2.50 -0.34 -19.47
C ALA A 327 -1.46 -1.32 -20.05
N ALA A 328 -0.66 -1.97 -19.20
CA ALA A 328 0.29 -2.98 -19.64
C ALA A 328 -0.41 -4.20 -20.27
N ALA A 329 -1.55 -4.62 -19.72
CA ALA A 329 -2.33 -5.71 -20.27
C ALA A 329 -2.81 -5.44 -21.69
N ALA A 330 -3.04 -4.17 -22.07
CA ALA A 330 -3.35 -3.77 -23.44
C ALA A 330 -2.21 -4.01 -24.44
N SER A 331 -1.03 -4.47 -24.00
CA SER A 331 0.10 -4.91 -24.83
C SER A 331 0.28 -6.44 -24.89
N PHE A 332 -0.36 -7.22 -24.01
CA PHE A 332 -0.16 -8.68 -23.94
C PHE A 332 -0.76 -9.42 -25.16
N THR A 333 -0.41 -10.67 -25.42
CA THR A 333 -1.11 -11.45 -26.45
C THR A 333 -2.55 -11.73 -26.01
N ALA A 334 -3.51 -11.82 -26.94
CA ALA A 334 -4.94 -12.00 -26.62
C ALA A 334 -5.19 -13.17 -25.65
N GLY A 335 -4.43 -14.25 -25.77
CA GLY A 335 -4.51 -15.40 -24.87
C GLY A 335 -4.19 -15.12 -23.40
N ILE A 336 -3.25 -14.21 -23.11
CA ILE A 336 -2.88 -13.76 -21.76
C ILE A 336 -3.93 -12.76 -21.25
N ARG A 337 -4.47 -11.92 -22.15
CA ARG A 337 -5.50 -10.95 -21.78
C ARG A 337 -6.85 -11.61 -21.48
N ASP A 338 -7.29 -12.56 -22.31
CA ASP A 338 -8.64 -13.16 -22.28
C ASP A 338 -8.76 -14.37 -21.34
N GLY A 339 -7.67 -14.79 -20.69
CA GLY A 339 -7.66 -15.96 -19.80
C GLY A 339 -7.83 -17.31 -20.53
N VAL A 340 -7.67 -17.34 -21.86
CA VAL A 340 -7.89 -18.55 -22.69
C VAL A 340 -6.63 -19.44 -22.76
N VAL A 341 -5.45 -18.96 -22.36
CA VAL A 341 -4.22 -19.77 -22.43
C VAL A 341 -3.98 -20.56 -21.13
N ASN A 342 -4.52 -21.78 -21.17
CA ASN A 342 -4.00 -23.01 -20.57
C ASN A 342 -4.17 -23.25 -19.06
N LEU A 343 -5.31 -23.87 -18.74
CA LEU A 343 -5.34 -25.05 -17.85
C LEU A 343 -4.78 -26.32 -18.56
N ILE A 344 -4.46 -26.26 -19.86
CA ILE A 344 -4.01 -27.41 -20.69
C ILE A 344 -2.87 -26.97 -21.62
N GLY A 345 -1.60 -27.24 -21.27
CA GLY A 345 -0.51 -27.22 -22.27
C GLY A 345 0.83 -26.69 -21.73
N LYS A 346 1.68 -27.59 -21.25
CA LYS A 346 2.94 -27.32 -20.51
C LYS A 346 4.20 -27.08 -21.36
N VAL A 347 4.16 -27.04 -22.69
CA VAL A 347 5.40 -27.04 -23.50
C VAL A 347 5.67 -25.76 -24.31
N LYS A 348 4.64 -24.99 -24.70
CA LYS A 348 4.82 -23.68 -25.37
C LYS A 348 5.03 -22.50 -24.42
N GLN A 349 4.90 -22.75 -23.12
CA GLN A 349 4.80 -21.74 -22.06
C GLN A 349 6.13 -21.02 -21.74
N GLY A 350 7.30 -21.60 -22.00
CA GLY A 350 8.58 -21.00 -21.58
C GLY A 350 8.94 -19.72 -22.33
N VAL A 351 8.80 -19.71 -23.66
CA VAL A 351 9.19 -18.57 -24.52
C VAL A 351 8.16 -17.44 -24.42
N ASP A 352 6.87 -17.76 -24.45
CA ASP A 352 5.79 -16.77 -24.28
C ASP A 352 5.81 -16.12 -22.89
N ARG A 353 6.28 -16.83 -21.85
CA ARG A 353 6.44 -16.27 -20.48
C ARG A 353 7.58 -15.28 -20.37
N ILE A 354 8.75 -15.59 -20.93
CA ILE A 354 9.88 -14.65 -20.95
C ILE A 354 9.50 -13.40 -21.75
N LEU A 355 8.82 -13.59 -22.90
CA LEU A 355 8.33 -12.50 -23.72
C LEU A 355 7.27 -11.66 -22.98
N ALA A 356 6.33 -12.29 -22.26
CA ALA A 356 5.31 -11.57 -21.48
C ALA A 356 5.90 -10.79 -20.31
N SER A 357 6.87 -11.36 -19.58
CA SER A 357 7.57 -10.66 -18.50
C SER A 357 8.46 -9.52 -19.03
N LEU A 358 9.14 -9.71 -20.17
CA LEU A 358 9.90 -8.67 -20.84
C LEU A 358 9.01 -7.57 -21.42
N LEU A 359 7.86 -7.93 -22.00
CA LEU A 359 6.86 -6.97 -22.48
C LEU A 359 6.19 -6.25 -21.32
N LEU A 360 5.94 -6.91 -20.20
CA LEU A 360 5.45 -6.27 -18.98
C LEU A 360 6.52 -5.30 -18.45
N LEU A 361 7.79 -5.71 -18.36
CA LEU A 361 8.89 -4.83 -17.97
C LEU A 361 9.04 -3.64 -18.93
N ALA A 362 9.00 -3.87 -20.24
CA ALA A 362 9.09 -2.82 -21.25
C ALA A 362 7.87 -1.88 -21.19
N SER A 363 6.66 -2.41 -21.04
CA SER A 363 5.43 -1.63 -20.90
C SER A 363 5.36 -0.90 -19.56
N ILE A 364 5.88 -1.47 -18.47
CA ILE A 364 6.02 -0.79 -17.18
C ILE A 364 7.01 0.37 -17.31
N LEU A 365 8.20 0.13 -17.89
CA LEU A 365 9.21 1.16 -18.11
C LEU A 365 8.67 2.27 -19.03
N PHE A 366 7.93 1.91 -20.08
CA PHE A 366 7.31 2.86 -21.00
C PHE A 366 6.17 3.63 -20.33
N TYR A 367 5.27 2.97 -19.59
CA TYR A 367 4.19 3.61 -18.85
C TYR A 367 4.73 4.58 -17.79
N CYS A 368 5.75 4.19 -17.03
CA CYS A 368 6.42 5.08 -16.09
C CYS A 368 7.09 6.26 -16.81
N SER A 369 7.70 6.05 -17.98
CA SER A 369 8.25 7.14 -18.81
C SER A 369 7.15 8.10 -19.29
N ASP A 370 6.03 7.57 -19.78
CA ASP A 370 4.93 8.36 -20.31
C ASP A 370 4.13 9.08 -19.20
N TYR A 371 4.05 8.50 -17.99
CA TYR A 371 3.52 9.14 -16.80
C TYR A 371 4.40 10.32 -16.35
N VAL A 372 5.73 10.15 -16.38
CA VAL A 372 6.70 11.25 -16.16
C VAL A 372 6.58 12.33 -17.23
N VAL A 373 6.33 11.96 -18.50
CA VAL A 373 6.14 12.91 -19.61
C VAL A 373 4.79 13.63 -19.53
N ARG A 374 3.70 12.96 -19.14
CA ARG A 374 2.39 13.60 -18.88
C ARG A 374 2.43 14.52 -17.67
N ALA A 375 3.19 14.17 -16.63
CA ALA A 375 3.44 15.06 -15.50
C ALA A 375 4.21 16.35 -15.90
N ARG A 376 5.09 16.28 -16.91
CA ARG A 376 5.75 17.47 -17.48
C ARG A 376 4.81 18.40 -18.26
N LYS A 377 3.68 17.91 -18.78
CA LYS A 377 2.75 18.72 -19.58
C LYS A 377 1.99 19.77 -18.77
N TYR A 378 2.04 19.69 -17.43
CA TYR A 378 1.43 20.64 -16.49
C TYR A 378 2.46 21.47 -15.70
N CYS A 379 3.73 21.52 -16.13
CA CYS A 379 4.77 22.31 -15.47
C CYS A 379 5.59 23.14 -16.50
N PRO A 380 5.78 24.45 -16.31
CA PRO A 380 6.72 25.21 -17.13
C PRO A 380 8.17 24.73 -16.84
N PRO A 381 9.09 24.86 -17.82
CA PRO A 381 10.46 24.37 -17.66
C PRO A 381 11.17 25.11 -16.52
N ILE A 382 11.80 24.32 -15.65
CA ILE A 382 12.75 24.79 -14.64
C ILE A 382 13.85 25.56 -15.36
N ARG A 383 13.91 26.88 -15.17
CA ARG A 383 15.09 27.67 -15.53
C ARG A 383 16.24 27.16 -14.66
N THR A 384 17.24 26.60 -15.32
CA THR A 384 18.55 26.33 -14.74
C THR A 384 19.14 27.64 -14.22
N PHE A 385 19.15 27.84 -12.90
CA PHE A 385 20.08 28.77 -12.29
C PHE A 385 21.47 28.13 -12.40
N THR A 386 22.29 28.69 -13.29
CA THR A 386 23.74 28.55 -13.23
C THR A 386 24.25 29.77 -12.48
N SER A 387 25.10 29.49 -11.47
CA SER A 387 25.96 30.38 -10.66
C SER A 387 25.62 31.86 -10.58
#